data_AF-A0A1U8I0Y6-F1
#
_entry.id   AF-A0A1U8I0Y6-F1
#
_cell.length_a   1.000
_cell.length_b   1.000
_cell.length_c   1.000
_cell.angle_alpha   90.00
_cell.angle_beta   90.00
_cell.angle_gamma   90.00
#
_symmetry.space_group_name_H-M   'P 1'
#
loop_
_entity.id
_entity.type
_entity.pdbx_description
1 polymer ?
#
loop_
_entity_poly.entity_id
_entity_poly.type
_entity_poly.pdbx_seq_one_letter_code
_entity_poly.pdbx_strand_id
1 'polypeptide(L)'
;MLFAEWYQICELPGANDGPCNHYILQLYQNGLLKGDDMTERFFRIITELSVAHCLSSEVMSSGALQSAQQAQTLSFLAIDIYAKLVLAILKYCPVEQGSSKLFLMSKILTVTVRFIQKDAEDKKASFNPRPYFRLFINWLLDLGSLDPVTDGANFQILTAFANTFHVLQPLKVPSFCFAWLELVSHRTFMPKLLTGNSQKGWPYIQRLLVDLLQFLEPFLRNAELGVPVHFLYKGTLRVLLVLLHDFPEFLCDYHFTFCDVIPPSCIQMRNIILSAFPRNMRLPDPSTPNLKIDLLPEIRESPRILSEVDAALKAKQMKADVDEYLKTRPQGGSSFLTELKQRLLLSPSEAASAGTRYNVPLINSLVLYVGMQAIQQLQSRVPHAQATANTVPMSVFLVSAALDIFQSLIGDLDTEGRYLFLNAIANQLRYPNSHTHYFSFILLYSFAEANQEIIQEQITRVLLERLIVNKPHPWGLLITFIELIKNPRYNFWNRSFIRCAPEIEKLFESVARSCGGLKPVDEGMVSGWVSETAH
;
A
#
# COMPACT_ATOMS: atom_id res chain seq x y z
N MET A 1 32.70 29.21 14.35
CA MET A 1 32.55 30.69 14.37
C MET A 1 31.26 31.12 13.70
N LEU A 2 31.10 30.94 12.37
CA LEU A 2 29.86 31.31 11.64
C LEU A 2 28.58 30.75 12.29
N PHE A 3 28.56 29.45 12.63
CA PHE A 3 27.36 28.86 13.25
C PHE A 3 27.04 29.44 14.65
N ALA A 4 28.05 29.88 15.40
CA ALA A 4 27.85 30.53 16.71
C ALA A 4 27.38 31.98 16.55
N GLU A 5 27.84 32.69 15.52
CA GLU A 5 27.32 34.01 15.14
C GLU A 5 25.84 33.92 14.73
N TRP A 6 25.48 32.92 13.91
CA TRP A 6 24.08 32.65 13.58
C TRP A 6 23.21 32.34 14.81
N TYR A 7 23.75 31.56 15.75
CA TYR A 7 23.08 31.29 17.02
C TYR A 7 22.77 32.59 17.78
N GLN A 8 23.76 33.50 17.92
CA GLN A 8 23.55 34.79 18.57
C GLN A 8 22.47 35.63 17.89
N ILE A 9 22.41 35.62 16.56
CA ILE A 9 21.35 36.31 15.79
C ILE A 9 19.97 35.71 16.07
N CYS A 10 19.88 34.39 16.25
CA CYS A 10 18.63 33.70 16.58
C CYS A 10 18.13 33.97 18.00
N GLU A 11 19.03 34.28 18.95
CA GLU A 11 18.70 34.54 20.36
C GLU A 11 18.19 35.97 20.60
N LEU A 12 18.40 36.90 19.66
CA LEU A 12 17.90 38.27 19.78
C LEU A 12 16.34 38.28 19.83
N PRO A 13 15.71 38.97 20.79
CA PRO A 13 14.25 39.00 20.89
C PRO A 13 13.61 39.86 19.79
N GLY A 14 12.71 39.28 18.97
CA GLY A 14 11.92 39.97 17.94
C GLY A 14 11.96 39.29 16.56
N ALA A 15 11.24 39.87 15.59
CA ALA A 15 11.31 39.45 14.18
C ALA A 15 12.62 39.96 13.56
N ASN A 16 13.68 39.16 13.63
CA ASN A 16 15.05 39.54 13.26
C ASN A 16 15.33 39.54 11.75
N ASP A 17 14.39 39.99 10.92
CA ASP A 17 14.49 39.88 9.46
C ASP A 17 15.70 40.65 8.88
N GLY A 18 16.03 41.82 9.46
CA GLY A 18 17.18 42.63 9.06
C GLY A 18 18.54 41.96 9.33
N PRO A 19 18.86 41.60 10.59
CA PRO A 19 20.08 40.87 10.93
C PRO A 19 20.21 39.53 10.21
N CYS A 20 19.10 38.79 10.05
CA CYS A 20 19.09 37.55 9.28
C CYS A 20 19.50 37.79 7.83
N ASN A 21 18.87 38.77 7.16
CA ASN A 21 19.18 39.08 5.76
C ASN A 21 20.64 39.50 5.58
N HIS A 22 21.17 40.36 6.45
CA HIS A 22 22.58 40.78 6.41
C HIS A 22 23.53 39.58 6.51
N TYR A 23 23.26 38.67 7.46
CA TYR A 23 24.07 37.47 7.65
C TYR A 23 24.00 36.53 6.43
N ILE A 24 22.82 36.34 5.82
CA ILE A 24 22.70 35.52 4.60
C ILE A 24 23.45 36.16 3.42
N LEU A 25 23.39 37.48 3.27
CA LEU A 25 24.16 38.20 2.24
C LEU A 25 25.67 38.02 2.43
N GLN A 26 26.15 38.06 3.68
CA GLN A 26 27.55 37.79 4.01
C GLN A 26 27.95 36.35 3.64
N LEU A 27 27.12 35.35 3.95
CA LEU A 27 27.37 33.96 3.54
C LEU A 27 27.43 33.81 2.00
N TYR A 28 26.54 34.50 1.28
CA TYR A 28 26.52 34.52 -0.18
C TYR A 28 27.78 35.17 -0.77
N GLN A 29 28.16 36.35 -0.27
CA GLN A 29 29.37 37.07 -0.69
C GLN A 29 30.65 36.28 -0.42
N ASN A 30 30.69 35.55 0.70
CA ASN A 30 31.78 34.63 1.03
C ASN A 30 31.82 33.35 0.16
N GLY A 31 30.90 33.22 -0.81
CA GLY A 31 30.86 32.11 -1.75
C GLY A 31 30.32 30.80 -1.19
N LEU A 32 29.73 30.81 0.02
CA LEU A 32 29.27 29.58 0.67
C LEU A 32 27.93 29.07 0.13
N LEU A 33 27.20 29.88 -0.63
CA LEU A 33 25.83 29.59 -1.11
C LEU A 33 25.72 29.48 -2.64
N LYS A 34 26.82 29.23 -3.35
CA LYS A 34 26.87 29.13 -4.82
C LYS A 34 26.43 27.76 -5.38
N GLY A 35 26.35 26.73 -4.52
CA GLY A 35 25.97 25.37 -4.90
C GLY A 35 27.11 24.52 -5.47
N ASP A 36 28.35 24.95 -5.24
CA ASP A 36 29.59 24.25 -5.57
C ASP A 36 30.10 23.39 -4.39
N ASP A 37 31.32 22.85 -4.51
CA ASP A 37 31.95 22.01 -3.47
C ASP A 37 32.10 22.73 -2.13
N MET A 38 32.24 24.06 -2.13
CA MET A 38 32.32 24.85 -0.90
C MET A 38 30.97 24.90 -0.20
N THR A 39 29.89 25.05 -0.96
CA THR A 39 28.52 24.91 -0.43
C THR A 39 28.29 23.51 0.15
N GLU A 40 28.70 22.45 -0.55
CA GLU A 40 28.54 21.07 -0.05
C GLU A 40 29.33 20.86 1.26
N ARG A 41 30.58 21.34 1.33
CA ARG A 41 31.42 21.26 2.53
C ARG A 41 30.83 22.05 3.70
N PHE A 42 30.27 23.23 3.45
CA PHE A 42 29.64 24.07 4.47
C PHE A 42 28.47 23.35 5.16
N PHE A 43 27.51 22.85 4.38
CA PHE A 43 26.34 22.16 4.94
C PHE A 43 26.70 20.83 5.59
N ARG A 44 27.71 20.12 5.08
CA ARG A 44 28.23 18.91 5.72
C ARG A 44 28.78 19.21 7.12
N ILE A 45 29.63 20.22 7.25
CA ILE A 45 30.24 20.61 8.52
C ILE A 45 29.17 21.07 9.53
N ILE A 46 28.19 21.87 9.09
CA ILE A 46 27.11 22.30 10.00
C ILE A 46 26.28 21.11 10.46
N THR A 47 25.94 20.18 9.56
CA THR A 47 25.22 18.96 9.91
C THR A 47 26.00 18.15 10.95
N GLU A 48 27.31 17.96 10.74
CA GLU A 48 28.20 17.27 11.67
C GLU A 48 28.24 17.93 13.05
N LEU A 49 28.45 19.24 13.12
CA LEU A 49 28.50 20.00 14.37
C LEU A 49 27.16 19.95 15.13
N SER A 50 26.04 20.15 14.44
CA SER A 50 24.72 20.13 15.07
C SER A 50 24.35 18.75 15.58
N VAL A 51 24.69 17.68 14.84
CA VAL A 51 24.49 16.29 15.29
C VAL A 51 25.40 15.98 16.47
N ALA A 52 26.68 16.32 16.40
CA ALA A 52 27.63 16.08 17.48
C ALA A 52 27.19 16.76 18.78
N HIS A 53 26.75 18.03 18.72
CA HIS A 53 26.23 18.75 19.88
C HIS A 53 24.95 18.11 20.46
N CYS A 54 24.04 17.66 19.59
CA CYS A 54 22.82 16.98 20.02
C CYS A 54 23.16 15.69 20.77
N LEU A 55 24.06 14.87 20.23
CA LEU A 55 24.44 13.59 20.83
C LEU A 55 25.37 13.74 22.05
N SER A 56 26.21 14.78 22.12
CA SER A 56 27.06 15.02 23.30
C SER A 56 26.25 15.37 24.55
N SER A 57 25.08 15.98 24.38
CA SER A 57 24.16 16.23 25.50
C SER A 57 23.64 14.95 26.16
N GLU A 58 23.58 13.84 25.42
CA GLU A 58 23.24 12.50 25.93
C GLU A 58 24.29 12.00 26.93
N VAL A 59 25.58 12.28 26.66
CA VAL A 59 26.72 11.83 27.48
C VAL A 59 26.85 12.66 28.76
N MET A 60 26.61 13.98 28.70
CA MET A 60 26.70 14.85 29.88
C MET A 60 25.63 14.55 30.94
N SER A 61 24.44 14.09 30.52
CA SER A 61 23.37 13.67 31.42
C SER A 61 23.60 12.29 32.05
N SER A 62 24.56 11.50 31.56
CA SER A 62 24.86 10.15 32.07
C SER A 62 25.80 10.13 33.29
N GLY A 63 26.41 11.26 33.66
CA GLY A 63 27.36 11.39 34.77
C GLY A 63 26.75 11.73 36.13
N ALA A 64 25.43 11.98 36.22
CA ALA A 64 24.75 12.25 37.48
C ALA A 64 23.90 11.05 37.90
N LEU A 65 24.06 10.58 39.13
CA LEU A 65 23.22 9.56 39.78
C LEU A 65 21.74 9.97 39.71
N GLN A 66 21.03 9.57 38.66
CA GLN A 66 19.59 9.80 38.52
C GLN A 66 18.89 8.48 38.20
N SER A 67 17.80 8.26 38.92
CA SER A 67 16.94 7.08 38.89
C SER A 67 16.43 6.77 37.50
N ALA A 68 16.19 5.48 37.24
CA ALA A 68 15.84 4.88 35.95
C ALA A 68 14.48 5.30 35.32
N GLN A 69 13.93 6.47 35.66
CA GLN A 69 12.62 6.95 35.19
C GLN A 69 12.62 8.31 34.47
N GLN A 70 13.74 9.02 34.36
CA GLN A 70 13.83 10.22 33.52
C GLN A 70 14.52 9.87 32.19
N ALA A 71 13.74 9.82 31.11
CA ALA A 71 14.26 9.64 29.77
C ALA A 71 15.33 10.71 29.47
N GLN A 72 16.54 10.26 29.14
CA GLN A 72 17.67 11.12 28.77
C GLN A 72 17.24 12.09 27.66
N THR A 73 17.25 13.39 27.96
CA THR A 73 16.69 14.41 27.07
C THR A 73 17.78 14.96 26.16
N LEU A 74 17.76 14.59 24.88
CA LEU A 74 18.62 15.19 23.87
C LEU A 74 18.32 16.70 23.72
N SER A 75 19.37 17.52 23.67
CA SER A 75 19.24 18.93 23.29
C SER A 75 19.17 19.07 21.77
N PHE A 76 18.02 19.50 21.26
CA PHE A 76 17.80 19.75 19.84
C PHE A 76 18.17 21.18 19.40
N LEU A 77 18.69 22.01 20.32
CA LEU A 77 18.95 23.44 20.06
C LEU A 77 19.80 23.67 18.81
N ALA A 78 20.94 22.98 18.68
CA ALA A 78 21.82 23.12 17.52
C ALA A 78 21.17 22.62 16.21
N ILE A 79 20.23 21.67 16.29
CA ILE A 79 19.48 21.19 15.12
C ILE A 79 18.42 22.23 14.72
N ASP A 80 17.71 22.79 15.69
CA ASP A 80 16.67 23.80 15.46
C ASP A 80 17.26 25.10 14.89
N ILE A 81 18.43 25.51 15.40
CA ILE A 81 19.15 26.69 14.91
C ILE A 81 19.69 26.46 13.49
N TYR A 82 20.15 25.25 13.19
CA TYR A 82 20.51 24.88 11.81
C TYR A 82 19.28 24.88 10.88
N ALA A 83 18.14 24.36 11.34
CA ALA A 83 16.91 24.39 10.55
C ALA A 83 16.50 25.83 10.18
N LYS A 84 16.54 26.74 11.16
CA LYS A 84 16.30 28.19 10.95
C LYS A 84 17.28 28.82 9.96
N LEU A 85 18.55 28.41 9.97
CA LEU A 85 19.54 28.90 9.00
C LEU A 85 19.14 28.57 7.57
N VAL A 86 18.75 27.32 7.31
CA VAL A 86 18.32 26.88 5.98
C VAL A 86 17.08 27.64 5.53
N LEU A 87 16.11 27.85 6.42
CA LEU A 87 14.93 28.66 6.14
C LEU A 87 15.32 30.11 5.77
N ALA A 88 16.18 30.74 6.56
CA ALA A 88 16.65 32.10 6.31
C ALA A 88 17.42 32.20 4.97
N ILE A 89 18.27 31.21 4.65
CA ILE A 89 18.95 31.11 3.35
C ILE A 89 17.93 31.08 2.22
N LEU A 90 16.90 30.24 2.30
CA LEU A 90 15.90 30.13 1.24
C LEU A 90 15.01 31.39 1.13
N LYS A 91 14.79 32.10 2.25
CA LYS A 91 14.04 33.37 2.26
C LYS A 91 14.87 34.51 1.65
N TYR A 92 16.11 34.71 2.11
CA TYR A 92 16.90 35.93 1.87
C TYR A 92 18.03 35.81 0.86
N CYS A 93 18.39 34.62 0.38
CA CYS A 93 19.48 34.49 -0.59
C CYS A 93 19.15 35.30 -1.86
N PRO A 94 20.03 36.24 -2.28
CA PRO A 94 19.79 37.08 -3.43
C PRO A 94 19.95 36.22 -4.67
N VAL A 95 18.83 35.84 -5.30
CA VAL A 95 18.93 35.13 -6.55
C VAL A 95 18.01 35.66 -7.62
N GLU A 96 18.61 35.82 -8.80
CA GLU A 96 17.91 36.13 -10.04
C GLU A 96 17.05 34.92 -10.41
N GLN A 97 15.74 35.02 -10.14
CA GLN A 97 14.69 34.03 -10.47
C GLN A 97 14.66 32.76 -9.58
N GLY A 98 13.43 32.31 -9.25
CA GLY A 98 13.13 31.28 -8.24
C GLY A 98 13.66 29.86 -8.50
N SER A 99 14.26 29.58 -9.66
CA SER A 99 14.86 28.27 -10.02
C SER A 99 16.07 27.90 -9.16
N SER A 100 16.79 28.90 -8.68
CA SER A 100 18.01 28.79 -7.88
C SER A 100 17.78 28.41 -6.40
N LYS A 101 16.65 28.82 -5.80
CA LYS A 101 16.30 28.47 -4.42
C LYS A 101 16.03 26.97 -4.28
N LEU A 102 15.31 26.40 -5.25
CA LEU A 102 15.06 24.96 -5.33
C LEU A 102 16.33 24.17 -5.62
N PHE A 103 17.24 24.73 -6.41
CA PHE A 103 18.56 24.14 -6.64
C PHE A 103 19.36 24.05 -5.34
N LEU A 104 19.46 25.15 -4.57
CA LEU A 104 20.17 25.16 -3.29
C LEU A 104 19.52 24.21 -2.27
N MET A 105 18.19 24.19 -2.18
CA MET A 105 17.45 23.23 -1.36
C MET A 105 17.78 21.78 -1.73
N SER A 106 17.77 21.45 -3.02
CA SER A 106 18.11 20.11 -3.51
C SER A 106 19.54 19.73 -3.16
N LYS A 107 20.49 20.68 -3.20
CA LYS A 107 21.87 20.48 -2.74
C LYS A 107 21.96 20.21 -1.24
N ILE A 108 21.27 21.00 -0.41
CA ILE A 108 21.22 20.79 1.04
C ILE A 108 20.68 19.39 1.37
N LEU A 109 19.53 19.01 0.79
CA LEU A 109 18.94 17.69 0.96
C LEU A 109 19.92 16.58 0.53
N THR A 110 20.59 16.74 -0.61
CA THR A 110 21.59 15.76 -1.10
C THR A 110 22.76 15.59 -0.13
N VAL A 111 23.30 16.69 0.40
CA VAL A 111 24.39 16.66 1.38
C VAL A 111 23.94 15.97 2.67
N THR A 112 22.74 16.29 3.17
CA THR A 112 22.18 15.67 4.36
C THR A 112 21.94 14.17 4.17
N VAL A 113 21.42 13.74 3.02
CA VAL A 113 21.24 12.31 2.70
C VAL A 113 22.56 11.56 2.71
N ARG A 114 23.59 12.09 2.02
CA ARG A 114 24.92 11.49 1.99
C ARG A 114 25.53 11.40 3.40
N PHE A 115 25.32 12.43 4.21
CA PHE A 115 25.78 12.44 5.60
C PHE A 115 25.07 11.36 6.44
N ILE A 116 23.74 11.23 6.34
CA ILE A 116 22.97 10.21 7.06
C ILE A 116 23.40 8.80 6.67
N GLN A 117 23.55 8.54 5.37
CA GLN A 117 23.99 7.23 4.87
C GLN A 117 25.37 6.87 5.42
N LYS A 118 26.31 7.81 5.35
CA LYS A 118 27.66 7.63 5.90
C LYS A 118 27.64 7.43 7.42
N ASP A 119 26.90 8.25 8.16
CA ASP A 119 26.83 8.15 9.62
C ASP A 119 26.19 6.83 10.07
N ALA A 120 25.18 6.35 9.34
CA ALA A 120 24.56 5.05 9.60
C ALA A 120 25.52 3.88 9.31
N GLU A 121 26.30 3.97 8.24
CA GLU A 121 27.31 2.96 7.89
C GLU A 121 28.47 2.93 8.88
N ASP A 122 28.96 4.11 9.31
CA ASP A 122 30.06 4.27 10.24
C ASP A 122 29.66 3.84 11.66
N LYS A 123 28.48 4.26 12.16
CA LYS A 123 28.03 4.00 13.54
C LYS A 123 27.30 2.68 13.73
N LYS A 124 26.67 2.14 12.68
CA LYS A 124 25.90 0.88 12.73
C LYS A 124 24.90 0.88 13.88
N ALA A 125 25.11 0.05 14.90
CA ALA A 125 24.21 -0.10 16.06
C ALA A 125 24.12 1.16 16.95
N SER A 126 25.11 2.06 16.92
CA SER A 126 25.08 3.31 17.68
C SER A 126 24.52 4.50 16.89
N PHE A 127 24.05 4.27 15.65
CA PHE A 127 23.39 5.29 14.87
C PHE A 127 22.12 5.78 15.57
N ASN A 128 22.00 7.10 15.72
CA ASN A 128 20.85 7.73 16.37
C ASN A 128 20.06 8.56 15.34
N PRO A 129 18.84 8.14 14.97
CA PRO A 129 18.05 8.80 13.93
C PRO A 129 17.41 10.13 14.37
N ARG A 130 17.36 10.40 15.69
CA ARG A 130 16.58 11.51 16.28
C ARG A 130 17.02 12.91 15.80
N PRO A 131 18.32 13.25 15.70
CA PRO A 131 18.75 14.56 15.19
C PRO A 131 18.31 14.80 13.74
N TYR A 132 18.40 13.78 12.88
CA TYR A 132 18.02 13.86 11.48
C TYR A 132 16.50 13.96 11.29
N PHE A 133 15.75 13.19 12.08
CA PHE A 133 14.29 13.31 12.15
C PHE A 133 13.88 14.75 12.48
N ARG A 134 14.46 15.31 13.56
CA ARG A 134 14.18 16.67 14.02
C ARG A 134 14.53 17.72 12.94
N LEU A 135 15.63 17.53 12.24
CA LEU A 135 16.03 18.42 11.15
C LEU A 135 15.01 18.41 10.00
N PHE A 136 14.66 17.22 9.49
CA PHE A 136 13.70 17.09 8.39
C PHE A 136 12.29 17.58 8.77
N ILE A 137 11.82 17.30 9.98
CA ILE A 137 10.49 17.73 10.39
C ILE A 137 10.41 19.26 10.52
N ASN A 138 11.44 19.90 11.07
CA ASN A 138 11.49 21.37 11.12
C ASN A 138 11.45 21.97 9.71
N TRP A 139 12.26 21.44 8.77
CA TRP A 139 12.21 21.91 7.39
C TRP A 139 10.85 21.69 6.72
N LEU A 140 10.18 20.55 6.95
CA LEU A 140 8.84 20.29 6.42
C LEU A 140 7.79 21.26 6.97
N LEU A 141 7.87 21.61 8.25
CA LEU A 141 6.96 22.54 8.90
C LEU A 141 7.18 23.97 8.40
N ASP A 142 8.43 24.43 8.42
CA ASP A 142 8.78 25.81 8.12
C ASP A 142 8.64 26.12 6.62
N LEU A 143 9.11 25.23 5.74
CA LEU A 143 8.99 25.44 4.30
C LEU A 143 7.56 25.28 3.81
N GLY A 144 6.73 24.51 4.52
CA GLY A 144 5.31 24.42 4.26
C GLY A 144 4.52 25.68 4.62
N SER A 145 5.15 26.69 5.22
CA SER A 145 4.57 27.98 5.63
C SER A 145 5.02 29.18 4.78
N LEU A 146 5.99 28.99 3.88
CA LEU A 146 6.46 30.03 2.96
C LEU A 146 5.39 30.30 1.89
N ASP A 147 4.73 31.46 2.00
CA ASP A 147 3.73 32.09 1.11
C ASP A 147 2.80 31.18 0.25
N PRO A 148 1.47 31.24 0.44
CA PRO A 148 0.49 30.45 -0.31
C PRO A 148 0.29 30.88 -1.79
N VAL A 149 1.10 31.80 -2.33
CA VAL A 149 0.83 32.47 -3.63
C VAL A 149 1.25 31.63 -4.85
N THR A 150 2.03 30.56 -4.67
CA THR A 150 2.41 29.65 -5.78
C THR A 150 2.29 28.19 -5.38
N ASP A 151 1.11 27.60 -5.61
CA ASP A 151 0.85 26.15 -5.43
C ASP A 151 1.93 25.25 -6.06
N GLY A 152 2.55 25.69 -7.16
CA GLY A 152 3.63 24.99 -7.84
C GLY A 152 4.95 24.91 -7.05
N ALA A 153 5.34 25.97 -6.33
CA ALA A 153 6.60 25.99 -5.57
C ALA A 153 6.54 25.07 -4.36
N ASN A 154 5.41 25.08 -3.64
CA ASN A 154 5.16 24.17 -2.51
C ASN A 154 5.16 22.71 -2.97
N PHE A 155 4.59 22.42 -4.14
CA PHE A 155 4.65 21.08 -4.72
C PHE A 155 6.09 20.64 -5.02
N GLN A 156 6.90 21.50 -5.64
CA GLN A 156 8.30 21.19 -5.94
C GLN A 156 9.11 20.86 -4.67
N ILE A 157 8.91 21.62 -3.60
CA ILE A 157 9.52 21.33 -2.29
C ILE A 157 9.10 19.95 -1.79
N LEU A 158 7.80 19.64 -1.76
CA LEU A 158 7.30 18.34 -1.32
C LEU A 158 7.84 17.18 -2.18
N THR A 159 7.95 17.35 -3.50
CA THR A 159 8.55 16.33 -4.38
C THR A 159 10.04 16.14 -4.12
N ALA A 160 10.79 17.21 -3.77
CA ALA A 160 12.18 17.11 -3.36
C ALA A 160 12.35 16.29 -2.07
N PHE A 161 11.47 16.51 -1.08
CA PHE A 161 11.42 15.67 0.13
C PHE A 161 11.05 14.22 -0.19
N ALA A 162 10.05 13.98 -1.06
CA ALA A 162 9.67 12.64 -1.44
C ALA A 162 10.82 11.88 -2.14
N ASN A 163 11.60 12.56 -2.99
CA ASN A 163 12.81 11.98 -3.59
C ASN A 163 13.89 11.69 -2.54
N THR A 164 14.09 12.62 -1.60
CA THR A 164 15.02 12.46 -0.46
C THR A 164 14.65 11.22 0.37
N PHE A 165 13.37 11.07 0.74
CA PHE A 165 12.90 9.92 1.50
C PHE A 165 13.00 8.61 0.72
N HIS A 166 12.78 8.62 -0.60
CA HIS A 166 13.00 7.43 -1.43
C HIS A 166 14.48 6.98 -1.41
N VAL A 167 15.44 7.92 -1.41
CA VAL A 167 16.87 7.60 -1.30
C VAL A 167 17.23 7.09 0.10
N LEU A 168 16.57 7.61 1.14
CA LEU A 168 16.71 7.17 2.54
C LEU A 168 15.79 6.01 2.93
N GLN A 169 15.23 5.29 1.96
CA GLN A 169 14.29 4.21 2.22
C GLN A 169 14.85 3.14 3.17
N PRO A 170 13.98 2.39 3.89
CA PRO A 170 14.42 1.42 4.89
C PRO A 170 15.35 0.31 4.37
N LEU A 171 15.22 -0.11 3.10
CA LEU A 171 16.16 -1.07 2.48
C LEU A 171 17.58 -0.51 2.32
N LYS A 172 17.75 0.81 2.28
CA LYS A 172 19.05 1.49 2.16
C LYS A 172 19.61 1.90 3.52
N VAL A 173 18.76 2.37 4.43
CA VAL A 173 19.16 2.80 5.78
C VAL A 173 18.22 2.17 6.82
N PRO A 174 18.37 0.88 7.16
CA PRO A 174 17.44 0.18 8.05
C PRO A 174 17.32 0.81 9.44
N SER A 175 18.41 1.36 9.97
CA SER A 175 18.45 2.03 11.28
C SER A 175 17.68 3.37 11.32
N PHE A 176 17.26 3.90 10.16
CA PHE A 176 16.44 5.10 10.05
C PHE A 176 14.94 4.79 9.86
N CYS A 177 14.53 3.52 9.80
CA CYS A 177 13.19 3.12 9.35
C CYS A 177 12.02 3.71 10.16
N PHE A 178 12.14 3.82 11.49
CA PHE A 178 11.09 4.41 12.34
C PHE A 178 10.93 5.90 12.09
N ALA A 179 12.04 6.65 12.12
CA ALA A 179 12.06 8.07 11.80
C ALA A 179 11.55 8.33 10.37
N TRP A 180 11.96 7.47 9.43
CA TRP A 180 11.52 7.52 8.04
C TRP A 180 10.00 7.35 7.93
N LEU A 181 9.41 6.36 8.62
CA LEU A 181 7.97 6.12 8.59
C LEU A 181 7.20 7.31 9.18
N GLU A 182 7.68 7.87 10.29
CA GLU A 182 7.09 9.06 10.89
C GLU A 182 7.14 10.28 9.96
N LEU A 183 8.25 10.50 9.24
CA LEU A 183 8.37 11.59 8.26
C LEU A 183 7.45 11.39 7.06
N VAL A 184 7.45 10.20 6.47
CA VAL A 184 6.65 9.86 5.29
C VAL A 184 5.15 9.90 5.59
N SER A 185 4.72 9.55 6.80
CA SER A 185 3.31 9.61 7.21
C SER A 185 2.91 10.91 7.91
N HIS A 186 3.81 11.89 8.01
CA HIS A 186 3.56 13.11 8.75
C HIS A 186 2.42 13.94 8.13
N ARG A 187 1.57 14.54 8.98
CA ARG A 187 0.39 15.34 8.59
C ARG A 187 0.69 16.54 7.69
N THR A 188 1.92 17.06 7.71
CA THR A 188 2.34 18.18 6.84
C THR A 188 2.99 17.73 5.53
N PHE A 189 3.18 16.42 5.34
CA PHE A 189 3.81 15.85 4.15
C PHE A 189 2.82 15.01 3.34
N MET A 190 2.38 13.87 3.88
CA MET A 190 1.55 12.90 3.14
C MET A 190 0.21 13.49 2.68
N PRO A 191 -0.62 14.10 3.57
CA PRO A 191 -1.87 14.73 3.14
C PRO A 191 -1.66 15.82 2.07
N LYS A 192 -0.63 16.66 2.22
CA LYS A 192 -0.36 17.75 1.25
C LYS A 192 0.00 17.23 -0.15
N LEU A 193 0.72 16.11 -0.24
CA LEU A 193 1.01 15.45 -1.52
C LEU A 193 -0.23 14.74 -2.10
N LEU A 194 -1.15 14.27 -1.26
CA LEU A 194 -2.35 13.55 -1.72
C LEU A 194 -3.51 14.47 -2.13
N THR A 195 -3.65 15.65 -1.52
CA THR A 195 -4.75 16.60 -1.81
C THR A 195 -4.44 17.63 -2.89
N GLY A 196 -3.17 18.00 -3.07
CA GLY A 196 -2.77 19.07 -3.98
C GLY A 196 -2.59 18.65 -5.45
N ASN A 197 -2.56 19.64 -6.34
CA ASN A 197 -2.02 19.54 -7.69
C ASN A 197 -2.62 18.43 -8.59
N SER A 198 -3.94 18.22 -8.55
CA SER A 198 -4.64 17.27 -9.44
C SER A 198 -4.02 15.86 -9.41
N GLN A 199 -3.76 15.32 -8.22
CA GLN A 199 -3.21 13.96 -8.00
C GLN A 199 -1.76 13.77 -8.47
N LYS A 200 -1.04 14.83 -8.89
CA LYS A 200 0.37 14.73 -9.31
C LYS A 200 1.31 14.23 -8.21
N GLY A 201 0.95 14.39 -6.93
CA GLY A 201 1.73 13.89 -5.80
C GLY A 201 1.55 12.40 -5.51
N TRP A 202 0.53 11.76 -6.08
CA TRP A 202 0.21 10.36 -5.77
C TRP A 202 1.33 9.37 -6.14
N PRO A 203 1.99 9.44 -7.31
CA PRO A 203 3.09 8.52 -7.64
C PRO A 203 4.24 8.56 -6.62
N TYR A 204 4.49 9.71 -5.99
CA TYR A 204 5.53 9.86 -4.98
C TYR A 204 5.16 9.11 -3.69
N ILE A 205 3.93 9.28 -3.19
CA ILE A 205 3.46 8.56 -2.00
C ILE A 205 3.35 7.06 -2.29
N GLN A 206 2.88 6.69 -3.49
CA GLN A 206 2.83 5.30 -3.91
C GLN A 206 4.22 4.65 -3.88
N ARG A 207 5.25 5.31 -4.43
CA ARG A 207 6.62 4.80 -4.40
C ARG A 207 7.14 4.63 -2.98
N LEU A 208 6.93 5.61 -2.11
CA LEU A 208 7.36 5.53 -0.71
C LEU A 208 6.66 4.38 0.03
N LEU A 209 5.35 4.20 -0.16
CA LEU A 209 4.64 3.06 0.44
C LEU A 209 5.17 1.72 -0.10
N VAL A 210 5.51 1.65 -1.39
CA VAL A 210 6.17 0.45 -1.94
C VAL A 210 7.53 0.22 -1.31
N ASP A 211 8.36 1.25 -1.13
CA ASP A 211 9.66 1.13 -0.44
C ASP A 211 9.50 0.53 0.97
N LEU A 212 8.47 0.97 1.72
CA LEU A 212 8.14 0.44 3.04
C LEU A 212 7.67 -1.01 2.99
N LEU A 213 6.76 -1.32 2.07
CA LEU A 213 6.19 -2.66 1.94
C LEU A 213 7.25 -3.66 1.48
N GLN A 214 8.14 -3.28 0.55
CA GLN A 214 9.27 -4.11 0.11
C GLN A 214 10.27 -4.38 1.23
N PHE A 215 10.50 -3.41 2.13
CA PHE A 215 11.33 -3.63 3.31
C PHE A 215 10.69 -4.63 4.28
N LEU A 216 9.37 -4.56 4.48
CA LEU A 216 8.64 -5.42 5.41
C LEU A 216 8.42 -6.84 4.84
N GLU A 217 8.33 -6.98 3.53
CA GLU A 217 7.91 -8.20 2.83
C GLU A 217 8.63 -9.47 3.31
N PRO A 218 9.98 -9.52 3.46
CA PRO A 218 10.66 -10.75 3.87
C PRO A 218 10.30 -11.18 5.29
N PHE A 219 10.14 -10.22 6.21
CA PHE A 219 9.76 -10.50 7.60
C PHE A 219 8.30 -10.96 7.71
N LEU A 220 7.43 -10.37 6.89
CA LEU A 220 6.01 -10.67 6.84
C LEU A 220 5.73 -12.03 6.22
N ARG A 221 6.49 -12.42 5.19
CA ARG A 221 6.34 -13.70 4.50
C ARG A 221 6.52 -14.88 5.44
N ASN A 222 7.56 -14.84 6.28
CA ASN A 222 7.91 -15.92 7.21
C ASN A 222 7.27 -15.76 8.60
N ALA A 223 6.47 -14.70 8.81
CA ALA A 223 5.93 -14.32 10.12
C ALA A 223 7.01 -14.15 11.23
N GLU A 224 8.23 -13.76 10.85
CA GLU A 224 9.37 -13.53 11.74
C GLU A 224 9.32 -12.11 12.32
N LEU A 225 8.30 -11.85 13.13
CA LEU A 225 8.02 -10.52 13.69
C LEU A 225 8.71 -10.32 15.04
N GLY A 226 10.03 -10.12 15.00
CA GLY A 226 10.77 -9.59 16.16
C GLY A 226 10.13 -8.28 16.66
N VAL A 227 10.36 -7.92 17.92
CA VAL A 227 9.72 -6.75 18.56
C VAL A 227 9.78 -5.48 17.69
N PRO A 228 10.92 -5.08 17.10
CA PRO A 228 10.98 -3.90 16.24
C PRO A 228 10.11 -4.00 14.98
N VAL A 229 10.11 -5.16 14.31
CA VAL A 229 9.31 -5.40 13.10
C VAL A 229 7.82 -5.36 13.43
N HIS A 230 7.42 -5.94 14.57
CA HIS A 230 6.03 -5.88 15.01
C HIS A 230 5.55 -4.44 15.28
N PHE A 231 6.39 -3.59 15.88
CA PHE A 231 6.09 -2.16 16.03
C PHE A 231 5.98 -1.46 14.67
N LEU A 232 6.89 -1.75 13.74
CA LEU A 232 6.87 -1.18 12.40
C LEU A 232 5.62 -1.62 11.60
N TYR A 233 5.22 -2.89 11.73
CA TYR A 233 3.98 -3.42 11.16
C TYR A 233 2.75 -2.69 11.70
N LYS A 234 2.66 -2.48 13.02
CA LYS A 234 1.57 -1.67 13.63
C LYS A 234 1.56 -0.23 13.12
N GLY A 235 2.73 0.39 12.97
CA GLY A 235 2.87 1.72 12.36
C GLY A 235 2.33 1.74 10.93
N THR A 236 2.71 0.74 10.12
CA THR A 236 2.28 0.58 8.73
C THR A 236 0.76 0.40 8.62
N LEU A 237 0.15 -0.43 9.48
CA LEU A 237 -1.31 -0.57 9.56
C LEU A 237 -2.01 0.75 9.88
N ARG A 238 -1.47 1.56 10.80
CA ARG A 238 -2.04 2.88 11.12
C ARG A 238 -2.00 3.81 9.91
N VAL A 239 -0.90 3.84 9.17
CA VAL A 239 -0.78 4.63 7.93
C VAL A 239 -1.82 4.18 6.90
N LEU A 240 -1.95 2.86 6.68
CA LEU A 240 -2.95 2.33 5.75
C LEU A 240 -4.39 2.61 6.18
N LEU A 241 -4.69 2.60 7.49
CA LEU A 241 -6.00 2.96 8.01
C LEU A 241 -6.31 4.46 7.82
N VAL A 242 -5.33 5.34 8.03
CA VAL A 242 -5.47 6.77 7.72
C VAL A 242 -5.73 6.97 6.22
N LEU A 243 -4.97 6.29 5.36
CA LEU A 243 -5.17 6.34 3.91
C LEU A 243 -6.55 5.80 3.51
N LEU A 244 -7.03 4.72 4.12
CA LEU A 244 -8.36 4.18 3.86
C LEU A 244 -9.46 5.18 4.24
N HIS A 245 -9.32 5.87 5.36
CA HIS A 245 -10.33 6.83 5.82
C HIS A 245 -10.29 8.14 5.03
N ASP A 246 -9.11 8.75 4.89
CA ASP A 246 -8.96 10.11 4.37
C ASP A 246 -8.74 10.15 2.84
N PHE A 247 -8.16 9.10 2.26
CA PHE A 247 -7.74 9.03 0.86
C PHE A 247 -8.07 7.67 0.19
N PRO A 248 -9.30 7.16 0.31
CA PRO A 248 -9.62 5.82 -0.19
C PRO A 248 -9.42 5.69 -1.70
N GLU A 249 -9.63 6.74 -2.50
CA GLU A 249 -9.42 6.70 -3.95
C GLU A 249 -7.95 6.43 -4.32
N PHE A 250 -7.00 6.91 -3.51
CA PHE A 250 -5.58 6.63 -3.71
C PHE A 250 -5.28 5.13 -3.51
N LEU A 251 -5.83 4.51 -2.46
CA LEU A 251 -5.71 3.06 -2.26
C LEU A 251 -6.45 2.28 -3.35
N CYS A 252 -7.60 2.77 -3.83
CA CYS A 252 -8.35 2.15 -4.93
C CYS A 252 -7.53 2.06 -6.22
N ASP A 253 -6.95 3.18 -6.61
CA ASP A 253 -6.29 3.35 -7.90
C ASP A 253 -4.94 2.60 -7.95
N TYR A 254 -4.25 2.46 -6.81
CA TYR A 254 -2.96 1.74 -6.69
C TYR A 254 -3.06 0.37 -5.99
N HIS A 255 -4.28 -0.15 -5.75
CA HIS A 255 -4.48 -1.42 -5.05
C HIS A 255 -3.65 -2.58 -5.65
N PHE A 256 -3.51 -2.61 -6.98
CA PHE A 256 -2.80 -3.64 -7.72
C PHE A 256 -1.31 -3.63 -7.35
N THR A 257 -0.67 -2.46 -7.43
CA THR A 257 0.74 -2.31 -7.04
C THR A 257 0.99 -2.68 -5.58
N PHE A 258 0.11 -2.28 -4.65
CA PHE A 258 0.32 -2.64 -3.25
C PHE A 258 0.09 -4.14 -3.00
N CYS A 259 -0.92 -4.74 -3.61
CA CYS A 259 -1.18 -6.18 -3.46
C CYS A 259 -0.14 -7.08 -4.12
N ASP A 260 0.65 -6.55 -5.07
CA ASP A 260 1.79 -7.24 -5.68
C ASP A 260 3.01 -7.33 -4.75
N VAL A 261 3.16 -6.38 -3.83
CA VAL A 261 4.28 -6.35 -2.87
C VAL A 261 3.91 -7.04 -1.57
N ILE A 262 2.65 -6.97 -1.15
CA ILE A 262 2.21 -7.51 0.14
C ILE A 262 2.06 -9.04 0.06
N PRO A 263 2.72 -9.81 0.95
CA PRO A 263 2.58 -11.26 0.96
C PRO A 263 1.12 -11.72 1.08
N PRO A 264 0.71 -12.82 0.43
CA PRO A 264 -0.66 -13.33 0.53
C PRO A 264 -1.10 -13.62 1.96
N SER A 265 -0.17 -14.00 2.85
CA SER A 265 -0.40 -14.24 4.28
C SER A 265 -0.79 -12.98 5.07
N CYS A 266 -0.51 -11.77 4.57
CA CYS A 266 -0.82 -10.50 5.22
C CYS A 266 -2.27 -10.06 4.98
N ILE A 267 -3.20 -10.94 5.34
CA ILE A 267 -4.61 -10.83 4.99
C ILE A 267 -5.22 -9.49 5.43
N GLN A 268 -5.03 -9.09 6.70
CA GLN A 268 -5.61 -7.84 7.21
C GLN A 268 -5.10 -6.61 6.43
N MET A 269 -3.80 -6.58 6.13
CA MET A 269 -3.18 -5.46 5.41
C MET A 269 -3.72 -5.33 3.99
N ARG A 270 -3.86 -6.46 3.29
CA ARG A 270 -4.50 -6.50 1.96
C ARG A 270 -5.98 -6.12 2.05
N ASN A 271 -6.71 -6.61 3.04
CA ASN A 271 -8.11 -6.26 3.25
C ASN A 271 -8.31 -4.75 3.44
N ILE A 272 -7.44 -4.06 4.18
CA ILE A 272 -7.52 -2.59 4.32
C ILE A 272 -7.46 -1.91 2.95
N ILE A 273 -6.52 -2.31 2.09
CA ILE A 273 -6.38 -1.74 0.74
C ILE A 273 -7.57 -2.11 -0.15
N LEU A 274 -7.97 -3.38 -0.15
CA LEU A 274 -9.03 -3.91 -1.01
C LEU A 274 -10.44 -3.48 -0.58
N SER A 275 -10.58 -3.00 0.65
CA SER A 275 -11.83 -2.42 1.17
C SER A 275 -11.98 -0.94 0.85
N ALA A 276 -10.97 -0.29 0.25
CA ALA A 276 -11.10 1.08 -0.20
C ALA A 276 -12.09 1.18 -1.38
N PHE A 277 -12.90 2.24 -1.40
CA PHE A 277 -13.85 2.53 -2.47
C PHE A 277 -14.05 4.06 -2.62
N PRO A 278 -14.50 4.55 -3.81
CA PRO A 278 -14.72 5.98 -4.03
C PRO A 278 -15.72 6.59 -3.04
N ARG A 279 -15.40 7.74 -2.43
CA ARG A 279 -16.24 8.35 -1.38
C ARG A 279 -17.65 8.75 -1.83
N ASN A 280 -17.83 9.01 -3.11
CA ASN A 280 -19.13 9.35 -3.69
C ASN A 280 -20.04 8.12 -3.91
N MET A 281 -19.52 6.91 -3.73
CA MET A 281 -20.29 5.67 -3.87
C MET A 281 -20.98 5.31 -2.54
N ARG A 282 -22.24 4.87 -2.64
CA ARG A 282 -22.97 4.28 -1.51
C ARG A 282 -23.02 2.76 -1.69
N LEU A 283 -22.33 2.03 -0.82
CA LEU A 283 -22.31 0.58 -0.88
C LEU A 283 -23.67 0.01 -0.43
N PRO A 284 -24.32 -0.86 -1.23
CA PRO A 284 -25.46 -1.64 -0.76
C PRO A 284 -25.03 -2.56 0.38
N ASP A 285 -25.84 -2.70 1.43
CA ASP A 285 -25.54 -3.64 2.51
C ASP A 285 -25.59 -5.09 1.99
N PRO A 286 -24.47 -5.85 2.04
CA PRO A 286 -24.43 -7.26 1.61
C PRO A 286 -25.45 -8.17 2.32
N SER A 287 -25.88 -7.78 3.52
CA SER A 287 -26.85 -8.53 4.33
C SER A 287 -28.30 -8.33 3.89
N THR A 288 -28.56 -7.41 2.95
CA THR A 288 -29.90 -7.11 2.44
C THR A 288 -30.52 -8.35 1.79
N PRO A 289 -31.69 -8.84 2.27
CA PRO A 289 -32.35 -10.00 1.67
C PRO A 289 -32.67 -9.76 0.20
N ASN A 290 -32.41 -10.76 -0.66
CA ASN A 290 -32.68 -10.72 -2.10
C ASN A 290 -32.04 -9.52 -2.83
N LEU A 291 -30.85 -9.07 -2.38
CA LEU A 291 -30.07 -8.05 -3.09
C LEU A 291 -29.76 -8.51 -4.52
N LYS A 292 -30.30 -7.80 -5.51
CA LYS A 292 -30.11 -8.11 -6.93
C LYS A 292 -28.89 -7.37 -7.47
N ILE A 293 -27.71 -7.99 -7.34
CA ILE A 293 -26.42 -7.41 -7.75
C ILE A 293 -26.41 -7.08 -9.24
N ASP A 294 -27.01 -7.91 -10.09
CA ASP A 294 -27.06 -7.73 -11.54
C ASP A 294 -27.85 -6.47 -12.00
N LEU A 295 -28.59 -5.84 -11.08
CA LEU A 295 -29.34 -4.61 -11.34
C LEU A 295 -28.59 -3.34 -10.92
N LEU A 296 -27.45 -3.46 -10.24
CA LEU A 296 -26.64 -2.32 -9.84
C LEU A 296 -26.02 -1.68 -11.08
N PRO A 297 -26.18 -0.37 -11.33
CA PRO A 297 -25.59 0.28 -12.50
C PRO A 297 -24.06 0.23 -12.47
N GLU A 298 -23.46 0.28 -11.28
CA GLU A 298 -22.00 0.33 -11.08
C GLU A 298 -21.27 -0.90 -11.61
N ILE A 299 -21.92 -2.06 -11.69
CA ILE A 299 -21.29 -3.31 -12.21
C ILE A 299 -20.94 -3.22 -13.69
N ARG A 300 -21.41 -2.19 -14.39
CA ARG A 300 -21.06 -1.95 -15.81
C ARG A 300 -19.84 -1.06 -15.96
N GLU A 301 -19.41 -0.38 -14.90
CA GLU A 301 -18.30 0.56 -14.92
C GLU A 301 -16.99 -0.14 -14.53
N SER A 302 -15.92 0.10 -15.28
CA SER A 302 -14.59 -0.43 -14.93
C SER A 302 -13.93 0.47 -13.89
N PRO A 303 -13.33 -0.11 -12.82
CA PRO A 303 -12.63 0.67 -11.83
C PRO A 303 -11.39 1.32 -12.45
N ARG A 304 -11.03 2.50 -11.97
CA ARG A 304 -9.76 3.13 -12.35
C ARG A 304 -8.59 2.37 -11.73
N ILE A 305 -7.56 2.11 -12.53
CA ILE A 305 -6.30 1.48 -12.11
C ILE A 305 -5.17 2.31 -12.68
N LEU A 306 -4.31 2.85 -11.81
CA LEU A 306 -3.16 3.68 -12.20
C LEU A 306 -1.86 2.88 -12.31
N SER A 307 -1.88 1.62 -11.87
CA SER A 307 -0.77 0.67 -12.03
C SER A 307 -0.62 0.20 -13.47
N GLU A 308 0.61 -0.03 -13.92
CA GLU A 308 0.89 -0.66 -15.22
C GLU A 308 0.66 -2.18 -15.14
N VAL A 309 -0.59 -2.61 -15.32
CA VAL A 309 -1.03 -4.01 -15.12
C VAL A 309 -0.27 -5.01 -16.00
N ASP A 310 0.11 -4.63 -17.21
CA ASP A 310 0.76 -5.53 -18.18
C ASP A 310 2.30 -5.54 -18.08
N ALA A 311 2.89 -4.85 -17.10
CA ALA A 311 4.34 -4.76 -16.95
C ALA A 311 5.02 -6.14 -16.78
N ALA A 312 4.48 -7.02 -15.93
CA ALA A 312 5.05 -8.36 -15.73
C ALA A 312 4.89 -9.25 -16.98
N LEU A 313 3.77 -9.12 -17.71
CA LEU A 313 3.53 -9.83 -18.97
C LEU A 313 4.50 -9.39 -20.06
N LYS A 314 4.78 -8.09 -20.17
CA LYS A 314 5.80 -7.52 -21.08
C LYS A 314 7.19 -8.03 -20.72
N ALA A 315 7.55 -8.00 -19.43
CA ALA A 315 8.86 -8.45 -18.95
C ALA A 315 9.14 -9.92 -19.24
N LYS A 316 8.09 -10.76 -19.22
CA LYS A 316 8.17 -12.20 -19.55
C LYS A 316 7.81 -12.51 -21.01
N GLN A 317 7.65 -11.49 -21.85
CA GLN A 317 7.29 -11.61 -23.27
C GLN A 317 6.01 -12.44 -23.52
N MET A 318 5.09 -12.50 -22.55
CA MET A 318 3.85 -13.29 -22.65
C MET A 318 2.67 -12.49 -23.19
N LYS A 319 2.75 -11.15 -23.20
CA LYS A 319 1.61 -10.28 -23.57
C LYS A 319 1.09 -10.58 -24.98
N ALA A 320 1.98 -10.71 -25.96
CA ALA A 320 1.61 -10.96 -27.35
C ALA A 320 0.85 -12.29 -27.50
N ASP A 321 1.36 -13.36 -26.88
CA ASP A 321 0.73 -14.69 -26.91
C ASP A 321 -0.64 -14.69 -26.24
N VAL A 322 -0.79 -13.99 -25.12
CA VAL A 322 -2.09 -13.79 -24.45
C VAL A 322 -3.07 -13.05 -25.37
N ASP A 323 -2.62 -11.95 -25.98
CA ASP A 323 -3.45 -11.17 -26.89
C ASP A 323 -3.87 -11.97 -28.13
N GLU A 324 -2.96 -12.78 -28.69
CA GLU A 324 -3.23 -13.66 -29.82
C GLU A 324 -4.22 -14.75 -29.45
N TYR A 325 -4.04 -15.42 -28.31
CA TYR A 325 -4.94 -16.45 -27.84
C TYR A 325 -6.36 -15.91 -27.59
N LEU A 326 -6.47 -14.76 -26.95
CA LEU A 326 -7.75 -14.10 -26.68
C LEU A 326 -8.49 -13.64 -27.96
N LYS A 327 -7.76 -13.40 -29.05
CA LYS A 327 -8.33 -12.99 -30.35
C LYS A 327 -8.72 -14.18 -31.23
N THR A 328 -7.83 -15.17 -31.33
CA THR A 328 -7.93 -16.23 -32.35
C THR A 328 -8.61 -17.49 -31.83
N ARG A 329 -8.47 -17.79 -30.53
CA ARG A 329 -8.93 -19.02 -29.87
C ARG A 329 -8.80 -20.26 -30.77
N PRO A 330 -7.59 -20.80 -30.96
CA PRO A 330 -7.36 -21.96 -31.81
C PRO A 330 -8.24 -23.16 -31.40
N GLN A 331 -8.93 -23.80 -32.36
CA GLN A 331 -9.85 -24.92 -32.08
C GLN A 331 -9.16 -26.29 -31.89
N GLY A 332 -7.84 -26.36 -32.06
CA GLY A 332 -7.00 -27.51 -31.70
C GLY A 332 -6.04 -27.09 -30.59
N GLY A 333 -5.88 -27.92 -29.56
CA GLY A 333 -5.16 -27.62 -28.32
C GLY A 333 -3.99 -26.65 -28.48
N SER A 334 -4.08 -25.53 -27.76
CA SER A 334 -3.11 -24.44 -27.86
C SER A 334 -1.84 -24.76 -27.09
N SER A 335 -0.68 -24.75 -27.75
CA SER A 335 0.63 -24.88 -27.10
C SER A 335 0.81 -23.84 -25.99
N PHE A 336 0.24 -22.65 -26.16
CA PHE A 336 0.25 -21.60 -25.15
C PHE A 336 -0.36 -22.05 -23.82
N LEU A 337 -1.53 -22.72 -23.84
CA LEU A 337 -2.17 -23.20 -22.61
C LEU A 337 -1.36 -24.32 -21.96
N THR A 338 -0.85 -25.26 -22.76
CA THR A 338 -0.02 -26.37 -22.26
C THR A 338 1.28 -25.88 -21.61
N GLU A 339 1.88 -24.82 -22.15
CA GLU A 339 3.11 -24.21 -21.62
C GLU A 339 2.84 -23.20 -20.49
N LEU A 340 1.59 -22.80 -20.26
CA LEU A 340 1.25 -21.67 -19.40
C LEU A 340 1.78 -21.84 -17.98
N LYS A 341 1.56 -23.02 -17.38
CA LYS A 341 2.10 -23.35 -16.05
C LYS A 341 3.61 -23.17 -15.99
N GLN A 342 4.33 -23.69 -16.98
CA GLN A 342 5.79 -23.63 -17.02
C GLN A 342 6.29 -22.19 -17.12
N ARG A 343 5.58 -21.33 -17.86
CA ARG A 343 5.91 -19.91 -18.00
C ARG A 343 5.66 -19.10 -16.72
N LEU A 344 4.79 -19.58 -15.84
CA LEU A 344 4.53 -18.97 -14.53
C LEU A 344 5.56 -19.34 -13.45
N LEU A 345 6.40 -20.35 -13.69
CA LEU A 345 7.43 -20.77 -12.75
C LEU A 345 8.66 -19.85 -12.80
N LEU A 346 9.26 -19.68 -11.64
CA LEU A 346 10.55 -19.01 -11.47
C LEU A 346 11.69 -20.01 -11.68
N SER A 347 12.87 -19.49 -12.04
CA SER A 347 14.09 -20.29 -11.95
C SER A 347 14.38 -20.69 -10.49
N PRO A 348 15.14 -21.77 -10.22
CA PRO A 348 15.45 -22.20 -8.85
C PRO A 348 16.08 -21.09 -7.98
N SER A 349 16.92 -20.24 -8.58
CA SER A 349 17.56 -19.11 -7.87
C SER A 349 16.54 -18.01 -7.52
N GLU A 350 15.66 -17.65 -8.45
CA GLU A 350 14.61 -16.66 -8.20
C GLU A 350 13.62 -17.18 -7.15
N ALA A 351 13.24 -18.46 -7.25
CA ALA A 351 12.31 -19.10 -6.33
C ALA A 351 12.81 -19.11 -4.88
N ALA A 352 14.11 -19.35 -4.67
CA ALA A 352 14.71 -19.28 -3.34
C ALA A 352 14.60 -17.88 -2.72
N SER A 353 14.79 -16.82 -3.53
CA SER A 353 14.67 -15.44 -3.06
C SER A 353 13.21 -15.03 -2.82
N ALA A 354 12.30 -15.49 -3.68
CA ALA A 354 10.87 -15.19 -3.62
C ALA A 354 10.11 -16.00 -2.58
N GLY A 355 10.70 -17.10 -2.06
CA GLY A 355 10.03 -17.99 -1.10
C GLY A 355 8.85 -18.76 -1.72
N THR A 356 8.77 -18.81 -3.05
CA THR A 356 7.73 -19.51 -3.81
C THR A 356 8.30 -19.90 -5.16
N ARG A 357 7.78 -20.98 -5.75
CA ARG A 357 8.19 -21.44 -7.09
C ARG A 357 7.55 -20.62 -8.22
N TYR A 358 6.59 -19.76 -7.90
CA TYR A 358 5.78 -19.05 -8.88
C TYR A 358 6.12 -17.56 -8.94
N ASN A 359 6.03 -16.99 -10.14
CA ASN A 359 6.13 -15.55 -10.32
C ASN A 359 4.79 -14.89 -9.95
N VAL A 360 4.64 -14.50 -8.68
CA VAL A 360 3.39 -13.94 -8.15
C VAL A 360 2.95 -12.67 -8.90
N PRO A 361 3.81 -11.67 -9.18
CA PRO A 361 3.42 -10.51 -9.99
C PRO A 361 2.92 -10.89 -11.39
N LEU A 362 3.55 -11.88 -12.03
CA LEU A 362 3.10 -12.37 -13.34
C LEU A 362 1.72 -13.03 -13.27
N ILE A 363 1.44 -13.83 -12.23
CA ILE A 363 0.10 -14.42 -12.00
C ILE A 363 -0.93 -13.30 -11.82
N ASN A 364 -0.65 -12.31 -10.97
CA ASN A 364 -1.54 -11.18 -10.70
C ASN A 364 -1.82 -10.38 -11.98
N SER A 365 -0.77 -10.04 -12.75
CA SER A 365 -0.88 -9.36 -14.05
C SER A 365 -1.67 -10.17 -15.06
N LEU A 366 -1.40 -11.48 -15.19
CA LEU A 366 -2.12 -12.36 -16.13
C LEU A 366 -3.61 -12.38 -15.81
N VAL A 367 -3.97 -12.61 -14.53
CA VAL A 367 -5.37 -12.71 -14.10
C VAL A 367 -6.12 -11.41 -14.36
N LEU A 368 -5.57 -10.27 -13.90
CA LEU A 368 -6.23 -8.99 -14.06
C LEU A 368 -6.31 -8.58 -15.54
N TYR A 369 -5.23 -8.74 -16.30
CA TYR A 369 -5.18 -8.37 -17.71
C TYR A 369 -6.19 -9.19 -18.54
N VAL A 370 -6.21 -10.51 -18.36
CA VAL A 370 -7.17 -11.39 -19.06
C VAL A 370 -8.61 -11.01 -18.72
N GLY A 371 -8.90 -10.72 -17.45
CA GLY A 371 -10.22 -10.25 -17.04
C GLY A 371 -10.60 -8.89 -17.64
N MET A 372 -9.67 -7.93 -17.67
CA MET A 372 -9.88 -6.62 -18.31
C MET A 372 -10.20 -6.76 -19.80
N GLN A 373 -9.44 -7.58 -20.53
CA GLN A 373 -9.70 -7.86 -21.94
C GLN A 373 -11.05 -8.53 -22.14
N ALA A 374 -11.41 -9.48 -21.28
CA ALA A 374 -12.70 -10.16 -21.35
C ALA A 374 -13.87 -9.18 -21.16
N ILE A 375 -13.80 -8.32 -20.14
CA ILE A 375 -14.81 -7.30 -19.85
C ILE A 375 -14.95 -6.30 -21.01
N GLN A 376 -13.83 -5.88 -21.60
CA GLN A 376 -13.84 -4.97 -22.75
C GLN A 376 -14.52 -5.61 -23.97
N GLN A 377 -14.19 -6.87 -24.27
CA GLN A 377 -14.84 -7.61 -25.35
C GLN A 377 -16.35 -7.76 -25.11
N LEU A 378 -16.76 -7.96 -23.85
CA LEU A 378 -18.16 -8.05 -23.45
C LEU A 378 -18.93 -6.78 -23.73
N GLN A 379 -18.43 -5.65 -23.23
CA GLN A 379 -19.07 -4.35 -23.38
C GLN A 379 -19.19 -3.96 -24.86
N SER A 380 -18.21 -4.33 -25.70
CA SER A 380 -18.23 -4.03 -27.14
C SER A 380 -19.32 -4.76 -27.94
N ARG A 381 -19.83 -5.92 -27.45
CA ARG A 381 -20.85 -6.72 -28.14
C ARG A 381 -22.30 -6.31 -27.82
N VAL A 382 -22.50 -5.56 -26.74
CA VAL A 382 -23.82 -5.14 -26.23
C VAL A 382 -24.48 -3.90 -26.92
N PRO A 383 -23.88 -3.11 -27.85
CA PRO A 383 -24.56 -1.90 -28.35
C PRO A 383 -25.83 -2.08 -29.21
N HIS A 384 -26.25 -3.28 -29.61
CA HIS A 384 -27.35 -3.46 -30.58
C HIS A 384 -28.47 -4.44 -30.20
N ALA A 385 -28.45 -5.05 -29.01
CA ALA A 385 -29.55 -5.89 -28.56
C ALA A 385 -30.57 -5.03 -27.78
N GLN A 386 -31.54 -4.47 -28.50
CA GLN A 386 -32.75 -3.93 -27.88
C GLN A 386 -33.43 -5.01 -27.03
N ALA A 387 -33.93 -4.58 -25.87
CA ALA A 387 -34.63 -5.39 -24.91
C ALA A 387 -35.82 -6.13 -25.53
N THR A 388 -35.66 -7.43 -25.77
CA THR A 388 -36.80 -8.36 -25.82
C THR A 388 -36.66 -9.34 -24.66
N ALA A 389 -37.50 -9.09 -23.66
CA ALA A 389 -37.78 -10.00 -22.57
C ALA A 389 -38.42 -11.28 -23.14
N ASN A 390 -37.64 -12.37 -23.18
CA ASN A 390 -38.03 -13.69 -22.68
C ASN A 390 -37.00 -14.74 -23.11
N THR A 391 -36.40 -15.38 -22.11
CA THR A 391 -35.71 -16.67 -22.18
C THR A 391 -34.61 -16.83 -23.23
N VAL A 392 -33.48 -16.18 -22.97
CA VAL A 392 -32.15 -16.81 -23.10
C VAL A 392 -31.42 -16.57 -21.77
N PRO A 393 -31.60 -17.43 -20.74
CA PRO A 393 -30.82 -17.34 -19.51
C PRO A 393 -29.41 -17.83 -19.83
N MET A 394 -28.34 -17.22 -19.28
CA MET A 394 -26.97 -17.41 -19.78
C MET A 394 -26.80 -16.85 -21.20
N SER A 395 -26.46 -15.57 -21.39
CA SER A 395 -25.96 -15.07 -22.68
C SER A 395 -24.52 -15.53 -22.95
N VAL A 396 -24.29 -16.84 -22.91
CA VAL A 396 -23.49 -17.64 -23.85
C VAL A 396 -22.04 -17.14 -24.19
N PHE A 397 -21.03 -17.76 -23.56
CA PHE A 397 -19.57 -17.74 -23.90
C PHE A 397 -18.74 -16.45 -23.62
N LEU A 398 -19.01 -15.74 -22.54
CA LEU A 398 -18.63 -14.32 -22.36
C LEU A 398 -17.12 -13.96 -22.21
N VAL A 399 -16.19 -14.89 -22.39
CA VAL A 399 -15.06 -14.83 -23.36
C VAL A 399 -14.46 -16.22 -23.26
N SER A 400 -14.94 -17.13 -24.11
CA SER A 400 -14.52 -18.53 -24.10
C SER A 400 -12.99 -18.71 -23.99
N ALA A 401 -12.20 -17.90 -24.69
CA ALA A 401 -10.73 -17.92 -24.58
C ALA A 401 -10.21 -17.54 -23.18
N ALA A 402 -10.76 -16.52 -22.53
CA ALA A 402 -10.36 -16.12 -21.17
C ALA A 402 -10.73 -17.20 -20.15
N LEU A 403 -11.91 -17.81 -20.31
CA LEU A 403 -12.32 -18.95 -19.50
C LEU A 403 -11.42 -20.16 -19.72
N ASP A 404 -11.00 -20.45 -20.96
CA ASP A 404 -10.06 -21.54 -21.25
C ASP A 404 -8.73 -21.32 -20.49
N ILE A 405 -8.22 -20.08 -20.44
CA ILE A 405 -7.03 -19.72 -19.65
C ILE A 405 -7.26 -20.00 -18.15
N PHE A 406 -8.36 -19.49 -17.57
CA PHE A 406 -8.64 -19.68 -16.16
C PHE A 406 -8.90 -21.15 -15.78
N GLN A 407 -9.55 -21.92 -16.66
CA GLN A 407 -9.79 -23.35 -16.47
C GLN A 407 -8.50 -24.17 -16.59
N SER A 408 -7.61 -23.84 -17.53
CA SER A 408 -6.27 -24.45 -17.59
C SER A 408 -5.48 -24.14 -16.33
N LEU A 409 -5.44 -22.88 -15.88
CA LEU A 409 -4.73 -22.52 -14.64
C LEU A 409 -5.27 -23.26 -13.41
N ILE A 410 -6.59 -23.29 -13.22
CA ILE A 410 -7.15 -23.93 -12.03
C ILE A 410 -6.97 -25.46 -12.05
N GLY A 411 -6.98 -26.09 -13.23
CA GLY A 411 -6.77 -27.53 -13.40
C GLY A 411 -5.31 -27.95 -13.30
N ASP A 412 -4.41 -27.23 -13.96
CA ASP A 412 -3.02 -27.65 -14.19
C ASP A 412 -2.06 -27.21 -13.08
N LEU A 413 -2.35 -26.10 -12.39
CA LEU A 413 -1.54 -25.63 -11.27
C LEU A 413 -1.62 -26.60 -10.08
N ASP A 414 -0.51 -26.76 -9.38
CA ASP A 414 -0.50 -27.45 -8.09
C ASP A 414 -1.11 -26.59 -6.98
N THR A 415 -1.20 -27.12 -5.76
CA THR A 415 -1.85 -26.46 -4.62
C THR A 415 -1.32 -25.05 -4.37
N GLU A 416 0.01 -24.84 -4.46
CA GLU A 416 0.65 -23.54 -4.27
C GLU A 416 0.27 -22.56 -5.39
N GLY A 417 0.42 -22.97 -6.65
CA GLY A 417 0.07 -22.13 -7.80
C GLY A 417 -1.41 -21.78 -7.83
N ARG A 418 -2.27 -22.75 -7.54
CA ARG A 418 -3.73 -22.55 -7.48
C ARG A 418 -4.11 -21.59 -6.37
N TYR A 419 -3.47 -21.66 -5.20
CA TYR A 419 -3.70 -20.71 -4.11
C TYR A 419 -3.34 -19.27 -4.51
N LEU A 420 -2.21 -19.07 -5.21
CA LEU A 420 -1.80 -17.76 -5.71
C LEU A 420 -2.74 -17.23 -6.79
N PHE A 421 -3.13 -18.08 -7.74
CA PHE A 421 -4.11 -17.76 -8.78
C PHE A 421 -5.48 -17.34 -8.20
N LEU A 422 -6.02 -18.12 -7.25
CA LEU A 422 -7.27 -17.79 -6.59
C LEU A 422 -7.17 -16.49 -5.77
N ASN A 423 -6.02 -16.24 -5.15
CA ASN A 423 -5.73 -14.97 -4.48
C ASN A 423 -5.72 -13.79 -5.46
N ALA A 424 -5.16 -13.96 -6.66
CA ALA A 424 -5.15 -12.94 -7.70
C ALA A 424 -6.58 -12.57 -8.15
N ILE A 425 -7.46 -13.57 -8.27
CA ILE A 425 -8.89 -13.34 -8.54
C ILE A 425 -9.57 -12.65 -7.35
N ALA A 426 -9.36 -13.15 -6.13
CA ALA A 426 -9.99 -12.62 -4.93
C ALA A 426 -9.59 -11.16 -4.63
N ASN A 427 -8.41 -10.70 -5.08
CA ASN A 427 -8.02 -9.30 -5.01
C ASN A 427 -8.92 -8.36 -5.81
N GLN A 428 -9.65 -8.88 -6.79
CA GLN A 428 -10.53 -8.08 -7.64
C GLN A 428 -11.93 -7.94 -7.04
N LEU A 429 -12.25 -8.69 -5.98
CA LEU A 429 -13.54 -8.66 -5.28
C LEU A 429 -13.65 -7.45 -4.34
N ARG A 430 -13.72 -6.24 -4.90
CA ARG A 430 -13.68 -4.96 -4.16
C ARG A 430 -15.07 -4.33 -4.06
N TYR A 431 -15.20 -3.03 -4.28
CA TYR A 431 -16.51 -2.35 -4.35
C TYR A 431 -17.30 -2.73 -5.62
N PRO A 432 -18.60 -2.39 -5.74
CA PRO A 432 -19.39 -2.61 -6.96
C PRO A 432 -18.72 -1.98 -8.19
N ASN A 433 -18.24 -2.81 -9.10
CA ASN A 433 -17.69 -2.44 -10.40
C ASN A 433 -17.67 -3.69 -11.30
N SER A 434 -17.39 -3.50 -12.59
CA SER A 434 -17.37 -4.59 -13.58
C SER A 434 -16.32 -5.66 -13.32
N HIS A 435 -15.16 -5.32 -12.73
CA HIS A 435 -14.15 -6.32 -12.38
C HIS A 435 -14.65 -7.18 -11.22
N THR A 436 -15.15 -6.56 -10.15
CA THR A 436 -15.73 -7.28 -9.00
C THR A 436 -16.81 -8.25 -9.45
N HIS A 437 -17.73 -7.82 -10.32
CA HIS A 437 -18.80 -8.66 -10.86
C HIS A 437 -18.25 -9.83 -11.70
N TYR A 438 -17.36 -9.54 -12.65
CA TYR A 438 -16.75 -10.56 -13.50
C TYR A 438 -15.98 -11.61 -12.69
N PHE A 439 -15.10 -11.19 -11.79
CA PHE A 439 -14.27 -12.12 -11.01
C PHE A 439 -15.06 -12.86 -9.92
N SER A 440 -16.14 -12.27 -9.39
CA SER A 440 -17.10 -13.00 -8.55
C SER A 440 -17.74 -14.15 -9.33
N PHE A 441 -18.20 -13.88 -10.55
CA PHE A 441 -18.72 -14.91 -11.45
C PHE A 441 -17.68 -16.00 -11.76
N ILE A 442 -16.43 -15.63 -12.09
CA ILE A 442 -15.36 -16.60 -12.39
C ILE A 442 -15.14 -17.56 -11.21
N LEU A 443 -15.09 -17.06 -9.97
CA LEU A 443 -14.92 -17.92 -8.79
C LEU A 443 -16.11 -18.86 -8.57
N LEU A 444 -17.32 -18.32 -8.63
CA LEU A 444 -18.55 -19.10 -8.42
C LEU A 444 -18.74 -20.17 -9.51
N TYR A 445 -18.45 -19.81 -10.77
CA TYR A 445 -18.44 -20.75 -11.89
C TYR A 445 -17.38 -21.85 -11.69
N SER A 446 -16.15 -21.46 -11.33
CA SER A 446 -15.07 -22.41 -11.06
C SER A 446 -15.39 -23.36 -9.92
N PHE A 447 -16.13 -22.90 -8.89
CA PHE A 447 -16.60 -23.75 -7.81
C PHE A 447 -17.68 -24.75 -8.28
N ALA A 448 -18.64 -24.28 -9.09
CA ALA A 448 -19.74 -25.11 -9.59
C ALA A 448 -19.27 -26.20 -10.57
N GLU A 449 -18.34 -25.86 -11.47
CA GLU A 449 -17.83 -26.77 -12.51
C GLU A 449 -16.56 -27.53 -12.09
N ALA A 450 -16.13 -27.41 -10.84
CA ALA A 450 -14.94 -28.10 -10.35
C ALA A 450 -15.13 -29.63 -10.39
N ASN A 451 -14.25 -30.31 -11.13
CA ASN A 451 -14.20 -31.77 -11.20
C ASN A 451 -13.49 -32.41 -9.98
N GLN A 452 -12.77 -31.61 -9.19
CA GLN A 452 -12.01 -32.07 -8.02
C GLN A 452 -12.40 -31.26 -6.79
N GLU A 453 -12.68 -31.94 -5.69
CA GLU A 453 -13.11 -31.30 -4.44
C GLU A 453 -12.04 -30.34 -3.86
N ILE A 454 -10.76 -30.63 -4.06
CA ILE A 454 -9.65 -29.75 -3.62
C ILE A 454 -9.74 -28.34 -4.21
N ILE A 455 -10.30 -28.19 -5.42
CA ILE A 455 -10.48 -26.88 -6.04
C ILE A 455 -11.55 -26.09 -5.26
N GLN A 456 -12.65 -26.74 -4.90
CA GLN A 456 -13.74 -26.16 -4.12
C GLN A 456 -13.27 -25.79 -2.71
N GLU A 457 -12.46 -26.65 -2.08
CA GLU A 457 -11.84 -26.41 -0.79
C GLU A 457 -10.91 -25.17 -0.85
N GLN A 458 -10.04 -25.08 -1.86
CA GLN A 458 -9.12 -23.94 -2.00
C GLN A 458 -9.84 -22.63 -2.30
N ILE A 459 -10.89 -22.63 -3.12
CA ILE A 459 -11.74 -21.44 -3.34
C ILE A 459 -12.35 -21.00 -2.00
N THR A 460 -12.90 -21.95 -1.25
CA THR A 460 -13.51 -21.68 0.06
C THR A 460 -12.48 -21.12 1.04
N ARG A 461 -11.29 -21.72 1.12
CA ARG A 461 -10.19 -21.27 1.98
C ARG A 461 -9.79 -19.83 1.69
N VAL A 462 -9.60 -19.48 0.41
CA VAL A 462 -9.20 -18.11 0.02
C VAL A 462 -10.27 -17.07 0.38
N LEU A 463 -11.56 -17.41 0.25
CA LEU A 463 -12.63 -16.52 0.67
C LEU A 463 -12.70 -16.42 2.21
N LEU A 464 -12.64 -17.55 2.90
CA LEU A 464 -12.79 -17.63 4.35
C LEU A 464 -11.64 -16.97 5.11
N GLU A 465 -10.38 -17.21 4.71
CA GLU A 465 -9.22 -16.63 5.38
C GLU A 465 -9.27 -15.09 5.39
N ARG A 466 -9.88 -14.50 4.35
CA ARG A 466 -10.11 -13.05 4.22
C ARG A 466 -11.28 -12.53 5.06
N LEU A 467 -12.17 -13.39 5.54
CA LEU A 467 -13.34 -13.00 6.35
C LEU A 467 -13.14 -13.26 7.85
N ILE A 468 -12.27 -14.19 8.25
CA ILE A 468 -11.98 -14.49 9.66
C ILE A 468 -11.09 -13.44 10.34
N VAL A 469 -10.45 -12.57 9.56
CA VAL A 469 -9.64 -11.48 10.11
C VAL A 469 -10.51 -10.31 10.56
N ASN A 470 -9.92 -9.44 11.38
CA ASN A 470 -10.54 -8.17 11.76
C ASN A 470 -10.93 -7.33 10.54
N LYS A 471 -12.04 -6.60 10.68
CA LYS A 471 -12.50 -5.60 9.70
C LYS A 471 -11.38 -4.60 9.35
N PRO A 472 -11.41 -4.02 8.13
CA PRO A 472 -12.49 -4.07 7.13
C PRO A 472 -12.49 -5.32 6.26
N HIS A 473 -13.61 -5.59 5.60
CA HIS A 473 -13.77 -6.65 4.61
C HIS A 473 -14.24 -6.06 3.27
N PRO A 474 -13.65 -6.43 2.13
CA PRO A 474 -14.09 -5.96 0.83
C PRO A 474 -15.55 -6.35 0.53
N TRP A 475 -16.31 -5.44 -0.07
CA TRP A 475 -17.74 -5.64 -0.36
C TRP A 475 -17.99 -6.86 -1.25
N GLY A 476 -17.27 -6.96 -2.36
CA GLY A 476 -17.40 -8.04 -3.35
C GLY A 476 -16.99 -9.39 -2.80
N LEU A 477 -16.05 -9.42 -1.84
CA LEU A 477 -15.68 -10.63 -1.12
C LEU A 477 -16.87 -11.16 -0.30
N LEU A 478 -17.51 -10.28 0.48
CA LEU A 478 -18.71 -10.63 1.26
C LEU A 478 -19.82 -11.12 0.34
N ILE A 479 -20.10 -10.39 -0.74
CA ILE A 479 -21.13 -10.74 -1.72
C ILE A 479 -20.88 -12.12 -2.34
N THR A 480 -19.66 -12.38 -2.79
CA THR A 480 -19.29 -13.66 -3.40
C THR A 480 -19.44 -14.81 -2.42
N PHE A 481 -19.02 -14.61 -1.16
CA PHE A 481 -19.14 -15.62 -0.12
C PHE A 481 -20.60 -15.87 0.27
N ILE A 482 -21.41 -14.82 0.42
CA ILE A 482 -22.84 -14.92 0.72
C ILE A 482 -23.58 -15.69 -0.39
N GLU A 483 -23.28 -15.41 -1.65
CA GLU A 483 -23.87 -16.12 -2.79
C GLU A 483 -23.49 -17.61 -2.78
N LEU A 484 -22.21 -17.91 -2.51
CA LEU A 484 -21.70 -19.29 -2.43
C LEU A 484 -22.43 -20.11 -1.36
N ILE A 485 -22.69 -19.54 -0.18
CA ILE A 485 -23.30 -20.27 0.94
C ILE A 485 -24.83 -20.28 0.91
N LYS A 486 -25.48 -19.32 0.26
CA LYS A 486 -26.96 -19.21 0.22
C LYS A 486 -27.56 -19.89 -1.00
N ASN A 487 -26.90 -19.84 -2.15
CA ASN A 487 -27.49 -20.37 -3.37
C ASN A 487 -27.40 -21.91 -3.38
N PRO A 488 -28.54 -22.63 -3.41
CA PRO A 488 -28.56 -24.08 -3.36
C PRO A 488 -27.83 -24.75 -4.53
N ARG A 489 -27.63 -24.03 -5.64
CA ARG A 489 -26.86 -24.51 -6.81
C ARG A 489 -25.47 -25.02 -6.43
N TYR A 490 -24.79 -24.37 -5.48
CA TYR A 490 -23.41 -24.74 -5.14
C TYR A 490 -23.33 -25.94 -4.17
N ASN A 491 -24.44 -26.26 -3.50
CA ASN A 491 -24.53 -27.34 -2.52
C ASN A 491 -23.42 -27.24 -1.44
N PHE A 492 -23.10 -26.02 -1.02
CA PHE A 492 -21.91 -25.70 -0.21
C PHE A 492 -21.88 -26.46 1.12
N TRP A 493 -22.96 -26.39 1.90
CA TRP A 493 -23.03 -26.98 3.24
C TRP A 493 -23.00 -28.52 3.27
N ASN A 494 -23.11 -29.17 2.12
CA ASN A 494 -23.07 -30.63 2.00
C ASN A 494 -21.72 -31.15 1.47
N ARG A 495 -20.72 -30.27 1.27
CA ARG A 495 -19.36 -30.66 0.88
C ARG A 495 -18.62 -31.30 2.05
N SER A 496 -17.75 -32.27 1.79
CA SER A 496 -17.12 -33.08 2.85
C SER A 496 -16.16 -32.26 3.71
N PHE A 497 -15.41 -31.34 3.09
CA PHE A 497 -14.46 -30.44 3.77
C PHE A 497 -15.11 -29.39 4.68
N ILE A 498 -16.43 -29.18 4.59
CA ILE A 498 -17.16 -28.26 5.49
C ILE A 498 -17.45 -28.95 6.83
N ARG A 499 -17.71 -30.26 6.80
CA ARG A 499 -18.07 -31.07 7.97
C ARG A 499 -16.94 -32.00 8.43
N CYS A 500 -15.71 -31.75 7.98
CA CYS A 500 -14.57 -32.60 8.31
C CYS A 500 -14.16 -32.49 9.78
N ALA A 501 -14.47 -31.37 10.45
CA ALA A 501 -14.26 -31.16 11.88
C ALA A 501 -15.30 -30.18 12.46
N PRO A 502 -15.80 -30.39 13.69
CA PRO A 502 -16.77 -29.49 14.33
C PRO A 502 -16.28 -28.04 14.47
N GLU A 503 -14.97 -27.84 14.63
CA GLU A 503 -14.37 -26.50 14.72
C GLU A 503 -14.46 -25.73 13.39
N ILE A 504 -14.30 -26.43 12.28
CA ILE A 504 -14.39 -25.86 10.92
C ILE A 504 -15.85 -25.49 10.62
N GLU A 505 -16.79 -26.36 10.96
CA GLU A 505 -18.22 -26.10 10.80
C GLU A 505 -18.66 -24.87 11.61
N LYS A 506 -18.27 -24.78 12.89
CA LYS A 506 -18.53 -23.61 13.74
C LYS A 506 -17.91 -22.33 13.20
N LEU A 507 -16.72 -22.41 12.60
CA LEU A 507 -16.08 -21.26 11.96
C LEU A 507 -16.91 -20.74 10.79
N PHE A 508 -17.38 -21.64 9.92
CA PHE A 508 -18.26 -21.28 8.79
C PHE A 508 -19.59 -20.69 9.25
N GLU A 509 -20.23 -21.28 10.27
CA GLU A 509 -21.47 -20.75 10.84
C GLU A 509 -21.28 -19.35 11.44
N SER A 510 -20.16 -19.12 12.15
CA SER A 510 -19.82 -17.83 12.74
C SER A 510 -19.63 -16.75 11.67
N VAL A 511 -18.85 -17.07 10.62
CA VAL A 511 -18.62 -16.15 9.50
C VAL A 511 -19.91 -15.89 8.73
N ALA A 512 -20.69 -16.93 8.43
CA ALA A 512 -21.99 -16.81 7.80
C ALA A 512 -22.91 -15.90 8.61
N ARG A 513 -23.00 -16.06 9.93
CA ARG A 513 -23.79 -15.19 10.81
C ARG A 513 -23.31 -13.75 10.78
N SER A 514 -21.99 -13.53 10.81
CA SER A 514 -21.40 -12.18 10.73
C SER A 514 -21.68 -11.46 9.40
N CYS A 515 -21.91 -12.23 8.32
CA CYS A 515 -22.24 -11.75 6.99
C CYS A 515 -23.77 -11.66 6.73
N GLY A 516 -24.63 -11.86 7.73
CA GLY A 516 -26.10 -11.88 7.55
C GLY A 516 -26.62 -13.16 6.85
N GLY A 517 -25.87 -14.24 6.93
CA GLY A 517 -26.05 -15.52 6.24
C GLY A 517 -27.08 -16.46 6.86
N LEU A 518 -27.14 -16.53 8.19
CA LEU A 518 -27.99 -17.46 8.95
C LEU A 518 -28.69 -16.70 10.09
N LYS A 519 -30.04 -16.76 10.15
CA LYS A 519 -30.79 -16.41 11.36
C LYS A 519 -30.65 -17.56 12.37
N PRO A 520 -30.69 -17.29 13.69
CA PRO A 520 -30.68 -18.36 14.68
C PRO A 520 -31.84 -19.32 14.39
N VAL A 521 -31.54 -20.63 14.44
CA VAL A 521 -32.58 -21.63 14.68
C VAL A 521 -33.16 -21.29 16.05
N ASP A 522 -34.48 -21.07 16.12
CA ASP A 522 -35.17 -20.81 17.39
C ASP A 522 -34.73 -21.85 18.44
N GLU A 523 -34.01 -21.42 19.48
CA GLU A 523 -34.00 -22.10 20.79
C GLU A 523 -35.35 -21.86 21.51
N GLY A 524 -36.44 -21.96 20.76
CA GLY A 524 -37.80 -21.78 21.23
C GLY A 524 -38.45 -23.12 21.51
N MET A 525 -37.83 -23.96 22.34
CA MET A 525 -38.47 -25.10 23.00
C MET A 525 -37.43 -25.80 23.89
N VAL A 526 -37.19 -25.26 25.09
CA VAL A 526 -36.96 -25.95 26.38
C VAL A 526 -36.42 -24.90 27.36
N SER A 527 -37.33 -24.15 27.98
CA SER A 527 -37.08 -23.54 29.29
C SER A 527 -38.42 -23.29 29.99
N GLY A 528 -39.20 -24.36 30.13
CA GLY A 528 -40.21 -24.45 31.18
C GLY A 528 -39.52 -25.01 32.42
N TRP A 529 -39.55 -24.24 33.50
CA TRP A 529 -39.12 -24.56 34.86
C TRP A 529 -37.63 -24.27 35.14
N VAL A 530 -37.34 -23.23 35.92
CA VAL A 530 -37.12 -23.34 37.37
C VAL A 530 -37.36 -21.95 38.00
N SER A 531 -38.02 -21.99 39.16
CA SER A 531 -38.50 -20.89 40.00
C SER A 531 -37.40 -19.90 40.42
N GLU A 532 -37.79 -18.64 40.49
CA GLU A 532 -37.16 -17.63 41.34
C GLU A 532 -37.14 -18.12 42.79
N THR A 533 -35.95 -18.22 43.38
CA THR A 533 -35.71 -17.96 44.80
C THR A 533 -34.22 -17.80 45.10
N ALA A 534 -33.93 -16.71 45.82
CA ALA A 534 -32.88 -16.54 46.82
C ALA A 534 -31.44 -16.13 46.41
N HIS A 535 -31.14 -14.90 46.84
CA HIS A 535 -29.88 -14.24 47.21
C HIS A 535 -29.02 -13.55 46.14
#